data_AF-A0A3L7RKC6-F1
#
_entry.id   AF-A0A3L7RKC6-F1
#
_cell.length_a   1.000
_cell.length_b   1.000
_cell.length_c   1.000
_cell.angle_alpha   90.00
_cell.angle_beta   90.00
_cell.angle_gamma   90.00
#
_symmetry.space_group_name_H-M   'P 1'
#
loop_
_entity.id
_entity.type
_entity.pdbx_description
1 polymer ?
#
loop_
_entity_poly.entity_id
_entity_poly.type
_entity_poly.pdbx_seq_one_letter_code
_entity_poly.pdbx_strand_id
1 'polypeptide(L)'
;MGFAHLGWKNKFGKGNAQDTITSGLEGAWTSTPTTWSNGYFDNLFGYEWKLIKSPAGAWQWTPTDPAAQGTVPDAHVKTKTHAPIMFTTDLALKMDPKYRLISERFHKNPKDFELAFAKAWYKLTHRDMGPSARLLGPEVPAAQIWQDPIPAVDHPLVDANEISELKQKLLASGLSISELTGAAWAAASTYRGTDHRGGANGGRIRLLPQKDWAVNDPEELGKVLSVLEGIQKEFAQGRTDGKRISIADLVVLGGCAAVEQAAKQGGTDIAVPFSPGRMDADQSMTDVESFAVLEPLSDGFRNYVAPEIRQAQKVRPEEEFLLDRAHRLRLSAPEMTALVGGLRVLGINTGNSDLGVLTQKPQVLTNDFFVHLLDSNIEWKPSKANVNVYEGYDRKTGALRWKGSRTDLIFGSNSQLRAISEVYASDDAKTKFAQDFVAAWNKVMMLDRPQVASKL
;
A
#
# COMPACT_ATOMS: atom_id res chain seq x y z
N MET A 1 -13.41 29.97 32.37
CA MET A 1 -12.07 29.55 31.90
C MET A 1 -12.13 29.42 30.40
N GLY A 2 -11.56 30.39 29.65
CA GLY A 2 -11.54 30.32 28.19
C GLY A 2 -10.45 29.37 27.71
N PHE A 3 -10.84 28.21 27.17
CA PHE A 3 -9.95 27.38 26.37
C PHE A 3 -9.79 28.06 25.01
N ALA A 4 -8.63 28.68 24.77
CA ALA A 4 -8.23 29.06 23.42
C ALA A 4 -7.54 27.83 22.78
N HIS A 5 -7.90 27.47 21.56
CA HIS A 5 -7.47 26.25 20.85
C HIS A 5 -5.96 26.15 20.53
N LEU A 6 -5.14 27.08 21.03
CA LEU A 6 -3.69 27.13 20.82
C LEU A 6 -2.93 26.56 22.02
N GLY A 7 -1.83 25.84 21.74
CA GLY A 7 -0.93 25.25 22.73
C GLY A 7 0.34 26.07 22.96
N TRP A 8 1.29 25.49 23.71
CA TRP A 8 2.62 26.08 23.98
C TRP A 8 2.59 27.52 24.50
N LYS A 9 1.71 27.82 25.47
CA LYS A 9 1.70 29.12 26.16
C LYS A 9 3.05 29.35 26.85
N ASN A 10 3.85 30.23 26.27
CA ASN A 10 5.16 30.58 26.78
C ASN A 10 5.04 31.66 27.87
N LYS A 11 5.64 31.40 29.04
CA LYS A 11 5.67 32.32 30.20
C LYS A 11 6.99 33.09 30.32
N PHE A 12 7.97 32.80 29.47
CA PHE A 12 9.26 33.47 29.46
C PHE A 12 9.16 34.81 28.73
N GLY A 13 9.63 35.88 29.36
CA GLY A 13 9.55 37.25 28.83
C GLY A 13 8.13 37.61 28.38
N LYS A 14 8.00 38.08 27.14
CA LYS A 14 6.73 38.39 26.48
C LYS A 14 5.97 37.16 25.97
N GLY A 15 6.62 36.01 25.94
CA GLY A 15 6.08 34.75 25.43
C GLY A 15 6.01 34.65 23.90
N ASN A 16 6.59 35.61 23.16
CA ASN A 16 6.64 35.65 21.70
C ASN A 16 7.80 36.56 21.23
N ALA A 17 7.97 36.70 19.91
CA ALA A 17 9.02 37.49 19.26
C ALA A 17 10.42 37.11 19.78
N GLN A 18 11.16 38.04 20.39
CA GLN A 18 12.49 37.81 20.95
C GLN A 18 12.53 36.72 22.02
N ASP A 19 11.39 36.45 22.66
CA ASP A 19 11.26 35.50 23.75
C ASP A 19 10.60 34.18 23.29
N THR A 20 10.48 33.96 21.97
CA THR A 20 9.85 32.76 21.40
C THR A 20 10.64 31.50 21.76
N ILE A 21 9.96 30.48 22.30
CA ILE A 21 10.55 29.17 22.58
C ILE A 21 9.74 28.11 21.84
N THR A 22 10.43 27.36 20.96
CA THR A 22 9.84 26.25 20.21
C THR A 22 10.58 24.95 20.50
N SER A 23 11.75 24.72 19.87
CA SER A 23 12.57 23.52 20.11
C SER A 23 13.47 23.63 21.33
N GLY A 24 13.72 24.86 21.81
CA GLY A 24 14.76 25.17 22.80
C GLY A 24 16.17 25.32 22.21
N LEU A 25 16.34 25.13 20.90
CA LEU A 25 17.54 25.55 20.17
C LEU A 25 17.38 27.02 19.74
N GLU A 26 18.49 27.76 19.65
CA GLU A 26 18.47 29.20 19.47
C GLU A 26 19.46 29.68 18.41
N GLY A 27 19.01 30.57 17.52
CA GLY A 27 19.84 31.21 16.50
C GLY A 27 19.43 30.87 15.06
N ALA A 28 20.17 31.41 14.09
CA ALA A 28 19.92 31.22 12.68
C ALA A 28 21.19 30.78 11.93
N TRP A 29 20.98 30.08 10.82
CA TRP A 29 22.06 29.46 10.04
C TRP A 29 22.79 30.42 9.11
N THR A 30 22.11 31.43 8.57
CA THR A 30 22.61 32.26 7.46
C THR A 30 22.50 33.75 7.75
N SER A 31 23.30 34.58 7.06
CA SER A 31 23.25 36.05 7.15
C SER A 31 22.01 36.65 6.50
N THR A 32 21.31 35.89 5.65
CA THR A 32 20.07 36.29 4.97
C THR A 32 18.95 35.26 5.19
N PRO A 33 18.39 35.11 6.42
CA PRO A 33 17.47 34.01 6.75
C PRO A 33 16.18 33.96 5.90
N THR A 34 15.82 35.06 5.26
CA THR A 34 14.59 35.20 4.46
C THR A 34 14.85 35.21 2.94
N THR A 35 16.07 34.92 2.49
CA THR A 35 16.46 34.92 1.07
C THR A 35 17.16 33.62 0.72
N TRP A 36 16.75 32.99 -0.40
CA TRP A 36 17.42 31.81 -0.93
C TRP A 36 18.89 32.12 -1.25
N SER A 37 19.81 31.34 -0.68
CA SER A 37 21.25 31.50 -0.87
C SER A 37 21.98 30.19 -0.58
N ASN A 38 23.27 30.14 -0.90
CA ASN A 38 24.14 29.03 -0.53
C ASN A 38 24.83 29.23 0.83
N GLY A 39 24.44 30.28 1.58
CA GLY A 39 25.11 30.71 2.81
C GLY A 39 25.12 29.66 3.92
N TYR A 40 24.21 28.68 3.87
CA TYR A 40 24.23 27.53 4.77
C TYR A 40 25.52 26.71 4.61
N PHE A 41 25.90 26.37 3.37
CA PHE A 41 27.11 25.60 3.11
C PHE A 41 28.38 26.45 3.28
N ASP A 42 28.32 27.74 2.94
CA ASP A 42 29.43 28.68 3.21
C ASP A 42 29.77 28.70 4.70
N ASN A 43 28.77 28.82 5.57
CA ASN A 43 28.98 28.79 7.01
C ASN A 43 29.42 27.39 7.49
N LEU A 44 28.76 26.32 7.04
CA LEU A 44 29.04 24.95 7.46
C LEU A 44 30.52 24.58 7.24
N PHE A 45 31.06 24.87 6.05
CA PHE A 45 32.43 24.55 5.68
C PHE A 45 33.44 25.64 6.02
N GLY A 46 33.02 26.91 6.06
CA GLY A 46 33.89 28.06 6.33
C GLY A 46 34.31 28.21 7.79
N TYR A 47 33.57 27.59 8.73
CA TYR A 47 33.89 27.63 10.15
C TYR A 47 34.22 26.27 10.74
N GLU A 48 35.03 26.31 11.79
CA GLU A 48 35.14 25.25 12.78
C GLU A 48 34.15 25.49 13.92
N TRP A 49 33.62 24.41 14.50
CA TRP A 49 32.43 24.46 15.34
C TRP A 49 32.72 23.95 16.75
N LYS A 50 32.27 24.71 17.75
CA LYS A 50 32.35 24.38 19.17
C LYS A 50 30.97 24.10 19.73
N LEU A 51 30.85 23.00 20.47
CA LEU A 51 29.62 22.63 21.19
C LEU A 51 29.36 23.60 22.35
N ILE A 52 28.14 24.11 22.43
CA ILE A 52 27.65 25.01 23.46
C ILE A 52 26.21 24.64 23.89
N LYS A 53 25.75 25.29 24.95
CA LYS A 53 24.34 25.25 25.36
C LYS A 53 23.60 26.48 24.82
N SER A 54 22.39 26.27 24.29
CA SER A 54 21.43 27.34 24.01
C SER A 54 21.01 28.03 25.33
N PRO A 55 20.35 29.19 25.27
CA PRO A 55 19.76 29.82 26.45
C PRO A 55 18.76 28.91 27.21
N ALA A 56 18.13 27.96 26.53
CA ALA A 56 17.23 26.97 27.13
C ALA A 56 17.94 25.67 27.57
N GLY A 57 19.27 25.58 27.45
CA GLY A 57 20.05 24.41 27.87
C GLY A 57 20.09 23.27 26.85
N ALA A 58 19.66 23.48 25.61
CA ALA A 58 19.80 22.50 24.52
C ALA A 58 21.23 22.50 23.96
N TRP A 59 21.71 21.38 23.43
CA TRP A 59 23.02 21.30 22.79
C TRP A 59 22.96 21.84 21.35
N GLN A 60 23.84 22.78 21.03
CA GLN A 60 24.01 23.35 19.67
C GLN A 60 25.46 23.77 19.44
N TRP A 61 25.78 24.24 18.23
CA TRP A 61 27.14 24.58 17.85
C TRP A 61 27.27 26.04 17.43
N THR A 62 28.37 26.66 17.83
CA THR A 62 28.76 28.02 17.44
C THR A 62 30.12 27.99 16.73
N PRO A 63 30.41 28.91 15.80
CA PRO A 63 31.73 29.05 15.22
C PRO A 63 32.80 29.30 16.29
N THR A 64 33.99 28.75 16.09
CA THR A 64 35.16 29.06 16.91
C THR A 64 35.82 30.38 16.51
N ASP A 65 35.59 30.84 15.28
CA ASP A 65 36.14 32.10 14.75
C ASP A 65 35.34 33.30 15.29
N PRO A 66 35.97 34.23 16.04
CA PRO A 66 35.30 35.45 16.52
C PRO A 66 34.76 36.35 15.41
N ALA A 67 35.33 36.29 14.19
CA ALA A 67 34.87 37.08 13.05
C ALA A 67 33.47 36.68 12.58
N ALA A 68 32.97 35.50 12.97
CA ALA A 68 31.61 35.09 12.69
C ALA A 68 30.57 35.90 13.49
N GLN A 69 30.97 36.52 14.60
CA GLN A 69 30.08 37.34 15.40
C GLN A 69 29.61 38.58 14.62
N GLY A 70 28.30 38.78 14.58
CA GLY A 70 27.70 39.95 13.93
C GLY A 70 27.31 39.74 12.47
N THR A 71 27.54 38.54 11.93
CA THR A 71 27.22 38.20 10.54
C THR A 71 25.75 37.86 10.31
N VAL A 72 25.01 37.51 11.36
CA VAL A 72 23.58 37.15 11.30
C VAL A 72 22.73 38.23 11.95
N PRO A 73 21.70 38.79 11.27
CA PRO A 73 20.80 39.77 11.88
C PRO A 73 19.89 39.13 12.93
N ASP A 74 19.55 39.88 13.99
CA ASP A 74 18.50 39.47 14.93
C ASP A 74 17.12 39.50 14.26
N ALA A 75 16.27 38.53 14.59
CA ALA A 75 14.96 38.37 13.97
C ALA A 75 13.98 39.53 14.25
N HIS A 76 14.18 40.30 15.33
CA HIS A 76 13.23 41.33 15.76
C HIS A 76 13.88 42.67 16.15
N VAL A 77 15.16 42.70 16.49
CA VAL A 77 15.88 43.90 16.94
C VAL A 77 16.91 44.30 15.88
N LYS A 78 16.56 45.30 15.05
CA LYS A 78 17.38 45.73 13.89
C LYS A 78 18.84 46.07 14.20
N THR A 79 19.14 46.53 15.41
CA THR A 79 20.48 46.93 15.84
C THR A 79 21.29 45.79 16.46
N LYS A 80 20.71 44.59 16.54
CA LYS A 80 21.34 43.42 17.17
C LYS A 80 21.69 42.40 16.09
N THR A 81 22.82 41.74 16.32
CA THR A 81 23.39 40.73 15.42
C THR A 81 24.02 39.61 16.23
N HIS A 82 24.18 38.44 15.61
CA HIS A 82 24.62 37.20 16.21
C HIS A 82 25.69 36.53 15.36
N ALA A 83 26.36 35.52 15.92
CA ALA A 83 27.05 34.52 15.11
C ALA A 83 26.03 33.52 14.53
N PRO A 84 26.32 32.85 13.40
CA PRO A 84 25.50 31.76 12.91
C PRO A 84 25.58 30.58 13.88
N ILE A 85 24.60 29.68 13.80
CA ILE A 85 24.59 28.43 14.56
C ILE A 85 24.49 27.23 13.64
N MET A 86 24.84 26.06 14.16
CA MET A 86 24.55 24.76 13.56
C MET A 86 24.01 23.80 14.63
N PHE A 87 23.16 22.89 14.22
CA PHE A 87 22.74 21.77 15.04
C PHE A 87 23.65 20.57 14.81
N THR A 88 23.59 19.59 15.72
CA THR A 88 24.32 18.33 15.56
C THR A 88 23.95 17.62 14.26
N THR A 89 22.68 17.71 13.83
CA THR A 89 22.20 17.17 12.54
C THR A 89 22.78 17.91 11.34
N ASP A 90 23.05 19.21 11.47
CA ASP A 90 23.63 20.00 10.39
C ASP A 90 25.12 19.64 10.21
N LEU A 91 25.84 19.51 11.32
CA LEU A 91 27.24 19.04 11.29
C LEU A 91 27.35 17.63 10.74
N ALA A 92 26.34 16.76 10.90
CA ALA A 92 26.35 15.44 10.29
C ALA A 92 26.54 15.51 8.76
N LEU A 93 26.07 16.58 8.09
CA LEU A 93 26.27 16.78 6.65
C LEU A 93 27.72 17.09 6.25
N LYS A 94 28.52 17.64 7.18
CA LYS A 94 29.98 17.87 7.03
C LYS A 94 30.82 16.69 7.52
N MET A 95 30.34 15.96 8.52
CA MET A 95 31.12 14.96 9.27
C MET A 95 30.95 13.54 8.73
N ASP A 96 29.75 13.15 8.27
CA ASP A 96 29.56 11.84 7.64
C ASP A 96 30.25 11.82 6.26
N PRO A 97 31.11 10.83 5.95
CA PRO A 97 31.85 10.81 4.69
C PRO A 97 30.97 10.82 3.44
N LYS A 98 29.79 10.18 3.47
CA LYS A 98 28.90 10.12 2.31
C LYS A 98 28.13 11.43 2.15
N TYR A 99 27.59 11.98 3.24
CA TYR A 99 26.93 13.29 3.17
C TYR A 99 27.91 14.41 2.84
N ARG A 100 29.15 14.33 3.31
CA ARG A 100 30.18 15.33 3.02
C ARG A 100 30.44 15.46 1.52
N LEU A 101 30.57 14.35 0.79
CA LEU A 101 30.76 14.37 -0.67
C LEU A 101 29.61 15.09 -1.38
N ILE A 102 28.36 14.86 -0.94
CA ILE A 102 27.18 15.52 -1.49
C ILE A 102 27.18 17.02 -1.14
N SER A 103 27.43 17.34 0.12
CA SER A 103 27.45 18.70 0.65
C SER A 103 28.55 19.56 0.01
N GLU A 104 29.76 19.03 -0.18
CA GLU A 104 30.85 19.72 -0.87
C GLU A 104 30.53 19.93 -2.36
N ARG A 105 29.86 18.98 -3.02
CA ARG A 105 29.40 19.16 -4.40
C ARG A 105 28.37 20.29 -4.49
N PHE A 106 27.38 20.30 -3.60
CA PHE A 106 26.35 21.34 -3.52
C PHE A 106 26.91 22.70 -3.13
N HIS A 107 27.92 22.72 -2.26
CA HIS A 107 28.66 23.93 -1.93
C HIS A 107 29.36 24.52 -3.15
N LYS A 108 30.10 23.69 -3.90
CA LYS A 108 30.82 24.11 -5.12
C LYS A 108 29.91 24.41 -6.30
N ASN A 109 28.74 23.77 -6.37
CA ASN A 109 27.79 23.90 -7.49
C ASN A 109 26.38 24.21 -6.95
N PRO A 110 26.07 25.49 -6.63
CA PRO A 110 24.79 25.87 -6.05
C PRO A 110 23.58 25.53 -6.95
N LYS A 111 23.77 25.45 -8.27
CA LYS A 111 22.72 25.06 -9.23
C LYS A 111 22.31 23.60 -9.10
N ASP A 112 23.25 22.71 -8.77
CA ASP A 112 22.93 21.31 -8.49
C ASP A 112 22.12 21.19 -7.19
N PHE A 113 22.47 22.00 -6.19
CA PHE A 113 21.73 22.08 -4.94
C PHE A 113 20.30 22.58 -5.16
N GLU A 114 20.14 23.69 -5.87
CA GLU A 114 18.82 24.26 -6.21
C GLU A 114 17.92 23.25 -6.90
N LEU A 115 18.44 22.55 -7.92
CA LEU A 115 17.69 21.52 -8.64
C LEU A 115 17.33 20.33 -7.75
N ALA A 116 18.28 19.83 -6.95
CA ALA A 116 18.06 18.70 -6.06
C ALA A 116 17.06 19.05 -4.95
N PHE A 117 17.18 20.24 -4.35
CA PHE A 117 16.27 20.74 -3.32
C PHE A 117 14.85 20.91 -3.86
N ALA A 118 14.69 21.53 -5.04
CA ALA A 118 13.37 21.68 -5.67
C ALA A 118 12.70 20.32 -5.93
N LYS A 119 13.44 19.36 -6.50
CA LYS A 119 12.92 18.00 -6.75
C LYS A 119 12.62 17.23 -5.45
N ALA A 120 13.48 17.35 -4.45
CA ALA A 120 13.30 16.70 -3.16
C ALA A 120 12.12 17.30 -2.38
N TRP A 121 11.92 18.62 -2.44
CA TRP A 121 10.79 19.31 -1.84
C TRP A 121 9.47 18.92 -2.50
N TYR A 122 9.44 18.89 -3.85
CA TYR A 122 8.28 18.39 -4.59
C TYR A 122 7.95 16.94 -4.19
N LYS A 123 8.94 16.05 -4.18
CA LYS A 123 8.73 14.66 -3.71
C LYS A 123 8.25 14.60 -2.26
N LEU A 124 8.86 15.35 -1.35
CA LEU A 124 8.51 15.35 0.08
C LEU A 124 7.03 15.70 0.30
N THR A 125 6.54 16.70 -0.44
CA THR A 125 5.20 17.26 -0.29
C THR A 125 4.12 16.55 -1.12
N HIS A 126 4.50 15.57 -1.95
CA HIS A 126 3.57 14.87 -2.86
C HIS A 126 3.72 13.34 -2.85
N ARG A 127 4.69 12.77 -2.12
CA ARG A 127 4.97 11.32 -2.08
C ARG A 127 3.80 10.45 -1.58
N ASP A 128 2.85 11.03 -0.88
CA ASP A 128 1.65 10.39 -0.36
C ASP A 128 0.37 10.70 -1.16
N MET A 129 0.49 11.45 -2.26
CA MET A 129 -0.65 11.76 -3.15
C MET A 129 -0.94 10.64 -4.16
N GLY A 130 -0.06 9.63 -4.27
CA GLY A 130 -0.19 8.52 -5.21
C GLY A 130 0.19 8.88 -6.66
N PRO A 131 -0.39 8.18 -7.66
CA PRO A 131 -0.10 8.41 -9.07
C PRO A 131 -0.38 9.85 -9.51
N SER A 132 0.37 10.33 -10.51
CA SER A 132 0.23 11.69 -11.06
C SER A 132 -1.19 12.00 -11.54
N ALA A 133 -1.97 11.00 -11.94
CA ALA A 133 -3.38 11.12 -12.32
C ALA A 133 -4.29 11.64 -11.19
N ARG A 134 -3.83 11.74 -9.95
CA ARG A 134 -4.56 12.32 -8.81
C ARG A 134 -4.25 13.80 -8.57
N LEU A 135 -3.18 14.31 -9.18
CA LEU A 135 -2.76 15.70 -9.01
C LEU A 135 -3.66 16.62 -9.84
N LEU A 136 -4.00 17.77 -9.28
CA LEU A 136 -4.91 18.75 -9.86
C LEU A 136 -4.22 20.11 -9.99
N GLY A 137 -4.64 20.90 -10.97
CA GLY A 137 -4.19 22.28 -11.16
C GLY A 137 -3.16 22.45 -12.30
N PRO A 138 -2.87 23.70 -12.67
CA PRO A 138 -2.07 24.02 -13.86
C PRO A 138 -0.55 23.85 -13.65
N GLU A 139 -0.09 23.69 -12.40
CA GLU A 139 1.34 23.63 -12.04
C GLU A 139 1.84 22.19 -11.82
N VAL A 140 1.05 21.17 -12.17
CA VAL A 140 1.45 19.77 -12.04
C VAL A 140 2.59 19.46 -13.02
N PRO A 141 3.80 19.09 -12.54
CA PRO A 141 4.90 18.75 -13.42
C PRO A 141 4.70 17.37 -14.07
N ALA A 142 5.50 17.08 -15.08
CA ALA A 142 5.54 15.74 -15.68
C ALA A 142 5.80 14.65 -14.64
N ALA A 143 5.16 13.50 -14.83
CA ALA A 143 5.23 12.37 -13.91
C ALA A 143 6.67 11.91 -13.68
N GLN A 144 7.04 11.74 -12.41
CA GLN A 144 8.34 11.27 -11.97
C GLN A 144 8.29 9.78 -11.64
N ILE A 145 9.43 9.09 -11.71
CA ILE A 145 9.49 7.63 -11.48
C ILE A 145 8.94 7.19 -10.12
N TRP A 146 9.14 8.00 -9.07
CA TRP A 146 8.63 7.70 -7.72
C TRP A 146 7.10 7.80 -7.60
N GLN A 147 6.42 8.35 -8.61
CA GLN A 147 4.96 8.42 -8.71
C GLN A 147 4.36 7.17 -9.37
N ASP A 148 5.18 6.14 -9.61
CA ASP A 148 4.78 4.87 -10.23
C ASP A 148 3.98 5.10 -11.54
N PRO A 149 4.53 5.85 -12.51
CA PRO A 149 3.79 6.39 -13.65
C PRO A 149 3.15 5.28 -14.49
N ILE A 150 2.00 5.59 -15.11
CA ILE A 150 1.25 4.67 -15.98
C ILE A 150 1.08 5.39 -17.33
N PRO A 151 1.31 4.71 -18.47
CA PRO A 151 1.13 5.34 -19.77
C PRO A 151 -0.34 5.72 -19.97
N ALA A 152 -0.57 6.81 -20.72
CA ALA A 152 -1.91 7.23 -21.08
C ALA A 152 -2.56 6.20 -22.01
N VAL A 153 -3.89 6.10 -21.94
CA VAL A 153 -4.66 5.31 -22.91
C VAL A 153 -4.50 5.94 -24.30
N ASP A 154 -3.99 5.18 -25.25
CA ASP A 154 -3.67 5.60 -26.62
C ASP A 154 -4.47 4.81 -27.69
N HIS A 155 -5.50 4.07 -27.27
CA HIS A 155 -6.37 3.30 -28.16
C HIS A 155 -7.84 3.31 -27.71
N PRO A 156 -8.79 3.02 -28.61
CA PRO A 156 -10.17 2.73 -28.23
C PRO A 156 -10.26 1.55 -27.25
N LEU A 157 -11.16 1.65 -26.27
CA LEU A 157 -11.40 0.60 -25.27
C LEU A 157 -12.38 -0.45 -25.79
N VAL A 158 -12.31 -1.64 -25.19
CA VAL A 158 -13.28 -2.71 -25.40
C VAL A 158 -14.68 -2.31 -24.92
N ASP A 159 -15.71 -2.73 -25.64
CA ASP A 159 -17.11 -2.54 -25.30
C ASP A 159 -17.70 -3.76 -24.56
N ALA A 160 -18.99 -3.70 -24.22
CA ALA A 160 -19.66 -4.73 -23.43
C ALA A 160 -19.67 -6.11 -24.11
N ASN A 161 -19.78 -6.17 -25.44
CA ASN A 161 -19.79 -7.43 -26.17
C ASN A 161 -18.40 -8.07 -26.12
N GLU A 162 -17.38 -7.29 -26.39
CA GLU A 162 -15.98 -7.75 -26.35
C GLU A 162 -15.55 -8.16 -24.94
N ILE A 163 -16.02 -7.45 -23.91
CA ILE A 163 -15.84 -7.85 -22.50
C ILE A 163 -16.46 -9.23 -22.27
N SER A 164 -17.69 -9.48 -22.75
CA SER A 164 -18.36 -10.77 -22.60
C SER A 164 -17.60 -11.90 -23.32
N GLU A 165 -17.15 -11.66 -24.56
CA GLU A 165 -16.37 -12.62 -25.34
C GLU A 165 -15.03 -12.96 -24.65
N LEU A 166 -14.34 -11.95 -24.16
CA LEU A 166 -13.07 -12.12 -23.43
C LEU A 166 -13.27 -12.93 -22.14
N LYS A 167 -14.35 -12.69 -21.37
CA LYS A 167 -14.67 -13.51 -20.19
C LYS A 167 -14.87 -14.98 -20.55
N GLN A 168 -15.63 -15.26 -21.63
CA GLN A 168 -15.83 -16.64 -22.09
C GLN A 168 -14.50 -17.30 -22.47
N LYS A 169 -13.64 -16.57 -23.19
CA LYS A 169 -12.33 -17.05 -23.59
C LYS A 169 -11.40 -17.30 -22.40
N LEU A 170 -11.42 -16.43 -21.39
CA LEU A 170 -10.68 -16.59 -20.15
C LEU A 170 -11.11 -17.85 -19.40
N LEU A 171 -12.42 -18.11 -19.31
CA LEU A 171 -12.96 -19.34 -18.69
C LEU A 171 -12.66 -20.61 -19.50
N ALA A 172 -12.54 -20.50 -20.82
CA ALA A 172 -12.20 -21.61 -21.71
C ALA A 172 -10.67 -21.86 -21.85
N SER A 173 -9.84 -21.02 -21.23
CA SER A 173 -8.38 -21.04 -21.40
C SER A 173 -7.66 -22.20 -20.69
N GLY A 174 -8.38 -22.95 -19.85
CA GLY A 174 -7.82 -23.99 -18.98
C GLY A 174 -7.24 -23.47 -17.66
N LEU A 175 -7.30 -22.15 -17.42
CA LEU A 175 -7.06 -21.58 -16.09
C LEU A 175 -8.25 -21.87 -15.16
N SER A 176 -7.94 -22.23 -13.92
CA SER A 176 -8.93 -22.46 -12.87
C SER A 176 -9.51 -21.17 -12.31
N ILE A 177 -10.62 -21.28 -11.58
CA ILE A 177 -11.22 -20.15 -10.86
C ILE A 177 -10.23 -19.62 -9.82
N SER A 178 -9.49 -20.51 -9.14
CA SER A 178 -8.49 -20.12 -8.15
C SER A 178 -7.37 -19.29 -8.79
N GLU A 179 -6.78 -19.77 -9.89
CA GLU A 179 -5.68 -19.09 -10.59
C GLU A 179 -6.08 -17.68 -11.08
N LEU A 180 -7.25 -17.55 -11.70
CA LEU A 180 -7.76 -16.27 -12.19
C LEU A 180 -8.10 -15.30 -11.04
N THR A 181 -8.72 -15.79 -9.98
CA THR A 181 -9.06 -15.00 -8.79
C THR A 181 -7.78 -14.59 -8.04
N GLY A 182 -6.84 -15.51 -7.87
CA GLY A 182 -5.57 -15.31 -7.18
C GLY A 182 -4.70 -14.27 -7.88
N ALA A 183 -4.55 -14.35 -9.21
CA ALA A 183 -3.80 -13.37 -9.98
C ALA A 183 -4.42 -11.95 -9.90
N ALA A 184 -5.75 -11.85 -9.99
CA ALA A 184 -6.45 -10.57 -9.84
C ALA A 184 -6.30 -9.99 -8.43
N TRP A 185 -6.42 -10.82 -7.39
CA TRP A 185 -6.19 -10.41 -6.00
C TRP A 185 -4.74 -9.98 -5.77
N ALA A 186 -3.77 -10.75 -6.26
CA ALA A 186 -2.34 -10.45 -6.13
C ALA A 186 -2.01 -9.10 -6.75
N ALA A 187 -2.56 -8.78 -7.92
CA ALA A 187 -2.37 -7.49 -8.57
C ALA A 187 -3.03 -6.34 -7.78
N ALA A 188 -4.33 -6.44 -7.52
CA ALA A 188 -5.11 -5.33 -6.95
C ALA A 188 -4.80 -5.06 -5.48
N SER A 189 -4.53 -6.11 -4.69
CA SER A 189 -4.35 -5.96 -3.24
C SER A 189 -3.06 -5.23 -2.87
N THR A 190 -2.11 -5.01 -3.80
CA THR A 190 -0.93 -4.18 -3.51
C THR A 190 -1.28 -2.74 -3.15
N TYR A 191 -2.49 -2.29 -3.51
CA TYR A 191 -2.97 -0.95 -3.16
C TYR A 191 -2.94 -0.70 -1.64
N ARG A 192 -2.53 0.51 -1.25
CA ARG A 192 -2.74 1.01 0.11
C ARG A 192 -3.22 2.46 0.10
N GLY A 193 -4.31 2.73 0.79
CA GLY A 193 -4.93 4.05 0.87
C GLY A 193 -4.16 5.08 1.70
N THR A 194 -3.05 4.69 2.33
CA THR A 194 -2.20 5.58 3.15
C THR A 194 -1.38 6.55 2.31
N ASP A 195 -0.92 6.11 1.14
CA ASP A 195 -0.16 6.91 0.17
C ASP A 195 -0.63 6.69 -1.28
N HIS A 196 -1.71 5.91 -1.45
CA HIS A 196 -2.35 5.60 -2.73
C HIS A 196 -1.46 4.92 -3.76
N ARG A 197 -0.40 4.22 -3.30
CA ARG A 197 0.46 3.38 -4.15
C ARG A 197 -0.12 1.97 -4.31
N GLY A 198 0.35 1.26 -5.33
CA GLY A 198 -0.09 -0.09 -5.68
C GLY A 198 -1.42 -0.11 -6.44
N GLY A 199 -1.98 -1.32 -6.59
CA GLY A 199 -3.17 -1.59 -7.40
C GLY A 199 -2.85 -2.37 -8.68
N ALA A 200 -3.90 -2.73 -9.42
CA ALA A 200 -3.80 -3.55 -10.63
C ALA A 200 -3.41 -2.76 -11.89
N ASN A 201 -3.63 -1.45 -11.90
CA ASN A 201 -3.27 -0.56 -13.01
C ASN A 201 -1.75 -0.47 -13.16
N GLY A 202 -1.28 -0.37 -14.40
CA GLY A 202 0.13 -0.53 -14.76
C GLY A 202 0.53 -1.99 -15.01
N GLY A 203 -0.31 -2.97 -14.63
CA GLY A 203 -0.03 -4.39 -14.86
C GLY A 203 1.27 -4.86 -14.21
N ARG A 204 1.70 -4.18 -13.13
CA ARG A 204 3.03 -4.36 -12.53
C ARG A 204 3.25 -5.72 -11.87
N ILE A 205 2.18 -6.49 -11.68
CA ILE A 205 2.25 -7.87 -11.22
C ILE A 205 3.15 -8.75 -12.12
N ARG A 206 3.30 -8.40 -13.41
CA ARG A 206 4.19 -9.10 -14.36
C ARG A 206 5.64 -8.58 -14.37
N LEU A 207 5.94 -7.54 -13.60
CA LEU A 207 7.23 -6.85 -13.58
C LEU A 207 7.98 -7.12 -12.27
N LEU A 208 9.27 -6.83 -12.26
CA LEU A 208 10.04 -6.82 -11.02
C LEU A 208 9.62 -5.64 -10.13
N PRO A 209 9.52 -5.85 -8.80
CA PRO A 209 9.78 -7.11 -8.09
C PRO A 209 8.55 -8.03 -7.94
N GLN A 210 7.35 -7.57 -8.28
CA GLN A 210 6.09 -8.23 -7.90
C GLN A 210 5.95 -9.66 -8.42
N LYS A 211 6.43 -9.94 -9.64
CA LYS A 211 6.35 -11.27 -10.23
C LYS A 211 7.14 -12.34 -9.45
N ASP A 212 8.11 -11.92 -8.62
CA ASP A 212 9.01 -12.81 -7.88
C ASP A 212 8.68 -12.84 -6.37
N TRP A 213 7.67 -12.11 -5.91
CA TRP A 213 7.26 -12.15 -4.50
C TRP A 213 6.69 -13.51 -4.14
N ALA A 214 7.15 -14.07 -3.01
CA ALA A 214 6.74 -15.40 -2.56
C ALA A 214 5.21 -15.50 -2.34
N VAL A 215 4.58 -14.42 -1.88
CA VAL A 215 3.12 -14.37 -1.66
C VAL A 215 2.30 -14.51 -2.95
N ASN A 216 2.91 -14.24 -4.11
CA ASN A 216 2.27 -14.26 -5.41
C ASN A 216 2.45 -15.58 -6.16
N ASP A 217 3.02 -16.62 -5.54
CA ASP A 217 3.24 -17.94 -6.14
C ASP A 217 3.84 -17.86 -7.57
N PRO A 218 5.11 -17.43 -7.72
CA PRO A 218 5.68 -17.01 -9.01
C PRO A 218 5.54 -18.00 -10.17
N GLU A 219 5.57 -19.32 -9.90
CA GLU A 219 5.36 -20.35 -10.91
C GLU A 219 3.91 -20.36 -11.43
N GLU A 220 2.93 -20.33 -10.53
CA GLU A 220 1.51 -20.28 -10.88
C GLU A 220 1.18 -18.96 -11.57
N LEU A 221 1.64 -17.83 -11.01
CA LEU A 221 1.46 -16.52 -11.62
C LEU A 221 2.09 -16.46 -13.02
N GLY A 222 3.29 -17.03 -13.22
CA GLY A 222 3.94 -17.10 -14.52
C GLY A 222 3.10 -17.85 -15.56
N LYS A 223 2.48 -18.98 -15.16
CA LYS A 223 1.53 -19.71 -16.02
C LYS A 223 0.32 -18.84 -16.37
N VAL A 224 -0.32 -18.19 -15.40
CA VAL A 224 -1.48 -17.33 -15.63
C VAL A 224 -1.13 -16.21 -16.60
N LEU A 225 -0.04 -15.47 -16.34
CA LEU A 225 0.37 -14.34 -17.17
C LEU A 225 0.68 -14.75 -18.61
N SER A 226 1.35 -15.88 -18.82
CA SER A 226 1.63 -16.43 -20.16
C SER A 226 0.34 -16.67 -20.96
N VAL A 227 -0.69 -17.26 -20.33
CA VAL A 227 -2.00 -17.48 -20.96
C VAL A 227 -2.69 -16.15 -21.27
N LEU A 228 -2.68 -15.20 -20.32
CA LEU A 228 -3.28 -13.88 -20.51
C LEU A 228 -2.61 -13.08 -21.63
N GLU A 229 -1.28 -13.15 -21.75
CA GLU A 229 -0.51 -12.54 -22.85
C GLU A 229 -0.86 -13.17 -24.21
N GLY A 230 -1.06 -14.49 -24.24
CA GLY A 230 -1.59 -15.18 -25.42
C GLY A 230 -2.97 -14.65 -25.84
N ILE A 231 -3.89 -14.55 -24.89
CA ILE A 231 -5.24 -14.02 -25.12
C ILE A 231 -5.19 -12.56 -25.58
N GLN A 232 -4.34 -11.73 -24.97
CA GLN A 232 -4.14 -10.33 -25.34
C GLN A 232 -3.68 -10.19 -26.79
N LYS A 233 -2.64 -10.95 -27.16
CA LYS A 233 -2.07 -10.93 -28.50
C LYS A 233 -3.09 -11.38 -29.55
N GLU A 234 -3.80 -12.46 -29.27
CA GLU A 234 -4.84 -12.96 -30.18
C GLU A 234 -6.00 -11.97 -30.31
N PHE A 235 -6.41 -11.31 -29.23
CA PHE A 235 -7.44 -10.27 -29.29
C PHE A 235 -7.01 -9.11 -30.20
N ALA A 236 -5.77 -8.66 -30.13
CA ALA A 236 -5.28 -7.55 -30.97
C ALA A 236 -5.00 -7.96 -32.43
N GLN A 237 -4.76 -9.23 -32.70
CA GLN A 237 -4.32 -9.71 -34.01
C GLN A 237 -5.41 -9.54 -35.08
N GLY A 238 -5.09 -8.84 -36.17
CA GLY A 238 -5.98 -8.71 -37.33
C GLY A 238 -7.14 -7.72 -37.15
N ARG A 239 -7.21 -7.03 -36.00
CA ARG A 239 -8.21 -5.96 -35.79
C ARG A 239 -7.88 -4.72 -36.61
N THR A 240 -8.90 -4.17 -37.26
CA THR A 240 -8.80 -2.92 -38.06
C THR A 240 -9.39 -1.71 -37.35
N ASP A 241 -10.11 -1.91 -36.24
CA ASP A 241 -10.73 -0.84 -35.44
C ASP A 241 -9.77 -0.23 -34.40
N GLY A 242 -8.55 -0.75 -34.30
CA GLY A 242 -7.53 -0.27 -33.38
C GLY A 242 -7.81 -0.55 -31.90
N LYS A 243 -8.89 -1.26 -31.55
CA LYS A 243 -9.19 -1.63 -30.16
C LYS A 243 -8.13 -2.59 -29.63
N ARG A 244 -7.72 -2.37 -28.39
CA ARG A 244 -6.77 -3.21 -27.65
C ARG A 244 -7.28 -3.38 -26.22
N ILE A 245 -6.77 -4.40 -25.53
CA ILE A 245 -6.95 -4.59 -24.10
C ILE A 245 -5.58 -4.74 -23.44
N SER A 246 -5.38 -4.12 -22.27
CA SER A 246 -4.14 -4.23 -21.50
C SER A 246 -4.09 -5.54 -20.71
N ILE A 247 -2.89 -6.00 -20.34
CA ILE A 247 -2.71 -7.11 -19.39
C ILE A 247 -3.30 -6.73 -18.04
N ALA A 248 -3.12 -5.47 -17.62
CA ALA A 248 -3.72 -4.94 -16.40
C ALA A 248 -5.24 -5.14 -16.36
N ASP A 249 -5.95 -4.87 -17.48
CA ASP A 249 -7.39 -5.12 -17.58
C ASP A 249 -7.72 -6.60 -17.72
N LEU A 250 -6.93 -7.40 -18.45
CA LEU A 250 -7.17 -8.85 -18.57
C LEU A 250 -7.03 -9.61 -17.25
N VAL A 251 -6.06 -9.24 -16.41
CA VAL A 251 -5.89 -9.82 -15.06
C VAL A 251 -7.15 -9.57 -14.23
N VAL A 252 -7.65 -8.32 -14.20
CA VAL A 252 -8.87 -7.98 -13.46
C VAL A 252 -10.11 -8.64 -14.07
N LEU A 253 -10.21 -8.65 -15.40
CA LEU A 253 -11.34 -9.24 -16.12
C LEU A 253 -11.40 -10.76 -15.91
N GLY A 254 -10.25 -11.43 -15.87
CA GLY A 254 -10.12 -12.86 -15.54
C GLY A 254 -10.66 -13.17 -14.16
N GLY A 255 -10.26 -12.39 -13.15
CA GLY A 255 -10.81 -12.51 -11.81
C GLY A 255 -12.33 -12.25 -11.76
N CYS A 256 -12.83 -11.25 -12.51
CA CYS A 256 -14.28 -11.02 -12.62
C CYS A 256 -15.00 -12.24 -13.21
N ALA A 257 -14.51 -12.80 -14.32
CA ALA A 257 -15.09 -13.98 -14.96
C ALA A 257 -15.10 -15.19 -14.03
N ALA A 258 -14.01 -15.41 -13.30
CA ALA A 258 -13.87 -16.50 -12.34
C ALA A 258 -14.87 -16.37 -11.18
N VAL A 259 -15.04 -15.17 -10.64
CA VAL A 259 -16.01 -14.90 -9.56
C VAL A 259 -17.45 -15.08 -10.04
N GLU A 260 -17.81 -14.61 -11.25
CA GLU A 260 -19.13 -14.84 -11.85
C GLU A 260 -19.41 -16.34 -12.02
N GLN A 261 -18.42 -17.08 -12.54
CA GLN A 261 -18.53 -18.52 -12.73
C GLN A 261 -18.66 -19.28 -11.40
N ALA A 262 -17.91 -18.88 -10.38
CA ALA A 262 -17.97 -19.46 -9.03
C ALA A 262 -19.31 -19.18 -8.35
N ALA A 263 -19.84 -17.96 -8.48
CA ALA A 263 -21.15 -17.58 -7.95
C ALA A 263 -22.27 -18.37 -8.64
N LYS A 264 -22.20 -18.51 -9.96
CA LYS A 264 -23.17 -19.30 -10.74
C LYS A 264 -23.17 -20.77 -10.32
N GLN A 265 -21.99 -21.37 -10.11
CA GLN A 265 -21.86 -22.72 -9.56
C GLN A 265 -22.41 -22.83 -8.12
N GLY A 266 -22.34 -21.74 -7.35
CA GLY A 266 -22.94 -21.60 -6.02
C GLY A 266 -24.46 -21.36 -6.04
N GLY A 267 -25.06 -21.29 -7.22
CA GLY A 267 -26.49 -21.08 -7.41
C GLY A 267 -26.95 -19.62 -7.44
N THR A 268 -26.02 -18.66 -7.55
CA THR A 268 -26.34 -17.23 -7.68
C THR A 268 -25.85 -16.69 -9.01
N ASP A 269 -26.76 -16.32 -9.89
CA ASP A 269 -26.43 -15.63 -11.14
C ASP A 269 -26.21 -14.13 -10.84
N ILE A 270 -24.96 -13.69 -10.90
CA ILE A 270 -24.55 -12.32 -10.59
C ILE A 270 -23.44 -11.87 -11.52
N ALA A 271 -23.56 -10.65 -12.03
CA ALA A 271 -22.51 -10.01 -12.80
C ALA A 271 -21.55 -9.24 -11.88
N VAL A 272 -20.26 -9.36 -12.13
CA VAL A 272 -19.21 -8.59 -11.48
C VAL A 272 -18.95 -7.35 -12.35
N PRO A 273 -19.13 -6.13 -11.79
CA PRO A 273 -18.83 -4.91 -12.53
C PRO A 273 -17.37 -4.87 -13.00
N PHE A 274 -17.17 -4.37 -14.21
CA PHE A 274 -15.85 -4.21 -14.80
C PHE A 274 -15.79 -2.90 -15.59
N SER A 275 -14.68 -2.17 -15.46
CA SER A 275 -14.43 -0.91 -16.17
C SER A 275 -13.04 -0.93 -16.80
N PRO A 276 -12.93 -0.98 -18.15
CA PRO A 276 -11.64 -1.01 -18.84
C PRO A 276 -10.90 0.34 -18.72
N GLY A 277 -9.72 0.39 -19.32
CA GLY A 277 -8.86 1.57 -19.37
C GLY A 277 -7.74 1.56 -18.33
N ARG A 278 -7.41 0.41 -17.76
CA ARG A 278 -6.06 0.24 -17.18
C ARG A 278 -5.06 0.15 -18.34
N MET A 279 -3.83 0.57 -18.08
CA MET A 279 -2.74 0.50 -19.05
C MET A 279 -1.57 -0.29 -18.48
N ASP A 280 -0.69 -0.73 -19.36
CA ASP A 280 0.47 -1.54 -19.01
C ASP A 280 1.72 -0.66 -18.92
N ALA A 281 2.26 -0.48 -17.71
CA ALA A 281 3.57 0.12 -17.50
C ALA A 281 4.67 -0.88 -17.91
N ASP A 282 5.84 -0.38 -18.28
CA ASP A 282 7.03 -1.20 -18.52
C ASP A 282 8.00 -1.18 -17.32
N GLN A 283 9.08 -1.98 -17.41
CA GLN A 283 10.06 -2.07 -16.33
C GLN A 283 10.84 -0.77 -16.10
N SER A 284 11.06 0.05 -17.14
CA SER A 284 11.74 1.34 -17.02
C SER A 284 10.90 2.38 -16.27
N MET A 285 9.57 2.19 -16.23
CA MET A 285 8.61 2.97 -15.46
C MET A 285 8.43 2.47 -14.02
N THR A 286 9.26 1.53 -13.55
CA THR A 286 9.10 0.88 -12.24
C THR A 286 10.39 0.89 -11.44
N ASP A 287 10.41 1.66 -10.35
CA ASP A 287 11.51 1.67 -9.37
C ASP A 287 11.39 0.46 -8.44
N VAL A 288 12.23 -0.56 -8.68
CA VAL A 288 12.18 -1.85 -7.97
C VAL A 288 12.32 -1.68 -6.45
N GLU A 289 13.26 -0.84 -6.00
CA GLU A 289 13.51 -0.58 -4.58
C GLU A 289 12.31 0.12 -3.93
N SER A 290 11.70 1.07 -4.64
CA SER A 290 10.50 1.75 -4.19
C SER A 290 9.29 0.81 -4.10
N PHE A 291 9.21 -0.23 -4.94
CA PHE A 291 8.13 -1.22 -4.89
C PHE A 291 8.30 -2.26 -3.78
N ALA A 292 9.52 -2.50 -3.29
CA ALA A 292 9.77 -3.49 -2.22
C ALA A 292 8.92 -3.25 -0.96
N VAL A 293 8.62 -1.99 -0.61
CA VAL A 293 7.77 -1.65 0.55
C VAL A 293 6.28 -1.96 0.36
N LEU A 294 5.88 -2.43 -0.83
CA LEU A 294 4.53 -2.88 -1.14
C LEU A 294 4.39 -4.41 -1.07
N GLU A 295 5.50 -5.15 -0.90
CA GLU A 295 5.46 -6.60 -0.74
C GLU A 295 4.64 -7.00 0.50
N PRO A 296 3.57 -7.78 0.32
CA PRO A 296 2.79 -8.29 1.45
C PRO A 296 3.56 -9.38 2.21
N LEU A 297 4.29 -9.00 3.26
CA LEU A 297 4.93 -9.98 4.16
C LEU A 297 3.91 -10.71 5.07
N SER A 298 2.67 -10.21 5.13
CA SER A 298 1.52 -10.92 5.66
C SER A 298 0.29 -10.51 4.85
N ASP A 299 -0.48 -11.50 4.41
CA ASP A 299 -1.74 -11.31 3.70
C ASP A 299 -2.76 -12.34 4.20
N GLY A 300 -3.51 -11.95 5.24
CA GLY A 300 -4.55 -12.81 5.82
C GLY A 300 -5.66 -13.19 4.83
N PHE A 301 -5.86 -12.43 3.74
CA PHE A 301 -6.80 -12.80 2.69
C PHE A 301 -6.34 -14.02 1.87
N ARG A 302 -5.02 -14.27 1.80
CA ARG A 302 -4.41 -15.47 1.19
C ARG A 302 -3.84 -16.46 2.23
N ASN A 303 -4.19 -16.28 3.50
CA ASN A 303 -3.67 -17.06 4.64
C ASN A 303 -2.14 -17.13 4.69
N TYR A 304 -1.48 -16.03 4.30
CA TYR A 304 -0.04 -15.97 4.15
C TYR A 304 0.64 -15.14 5.25
N VAL A 305 1.75 -15.66 5.76
CA VAL A 305 2.71 -14.93 6.59
C VAL A 305 4.11 -15.40 6.21
N ALA A 306 4.94 -14.45 5.81
CA ALA A 306 6.31 -14.70 5.38
C ALA A 306 7.16 -15.29 6.53
N PRO A 307 8.12 -16.19 6.24
CA PRO A 307 8.97 -16.80 7.25
C PRO A 307 9.69 -15.80 8.16
N GLU A 308 10.11 -14.66 7.62
CA GLU A 308 10.82 -13.59 8.35
C GLU A 308 9.93 -12.97 9.42
N ILE A 309 8.65 -12.77 9.13
CA ILE A 309 7.65 -12.29 10.10
C ILE A 309 7.36 -13.36 11.15
N ARG A 310 7.26 -14.64 10.73
CA ARG A 310 7.04 -15.76 11.65
C ARG A 310 8.21 -15.98 12.61
N GLN A 311 9.45 -15.79 12.18
CA GLN A 311 10.65 -15.91 13.03
C GLN A 311 10.83 -14.71 13.96
N ALA A 312 10.41 -13.52 13.52
CA ALA A 312 10.43 -12.30 14.31
C ALA A 312 9.29 -12.22 15.37
N GLN A 313 8.48 -13.28 15.54
CA GLN A 313 7.27 -13.41 16.40
C GLN A 313 7.43 -12.94 17.87
N LYS A 314 7.60 -11.63 18.08
CA LYS A 314 7.59 -11.00 19.40
C LYS A 314 6.71 -9.77 19.52
N VAL A 315 5.94 -9.35 18.49
CA VAL A 315 5.24 -8.06 18.58
C VAL A 315 3.74 -8.08 18.24
N ARG A 316 3.25 -8.84 17.23
CA ARG A 316 1.81 -8.79 16.85
C ARG A 316 1.22 -10.13 16.38
N PRO A 317 -0.01 -10.50 16.80
CA PRO A 317 -0.78 -11.62 16.26
C PRO A 317 -1.15 -11.48 14.77
N GLU A 318 -1.36 -12.61 14.07
CA GLU A 318 -1.67 -12.63 12.62
C GLU A 318 -2.98 -11.89 12.26
N GLU A 319 -3.99 -11.94 13.12
CA GLU A 319 -5.26 -11.25 12.94
C GLU A 319 -5.13 -9.71 13.01
N GLU A 320 -4.12 -9.18 13.71
CA GLU A 320 -3.86 -7.74 13.70
C GLU A 320 -3.24 -7.30 12.37
N PHE A 321 -2.43 -8.15 11.73
CA PHE A 321 -1.94 -7.89 10.37
C PHE A 321 -3.07 -7.94 9.34
N LEU A 322 -4.05 -8.85 9.50
CA LEU A 322 -5.25 -8.86 8.68
C LEU A 322 -6.02 -7.53 8.80
N LEU A 323 -6.21 -7.02 10.01
CA LEU A 323 -6.89 -5.73 10.24
C LEU A 323 -6.10 -4.55 9.64
N ASP A 324 -4.78 -4.49 9.80
CA ASP A 324 -3.93 -3.47 9.16
C ASP A 324 -4.04 -3.54 7.63
N ARG A 325 -4.06 -4.74 7.06
CA ARG A 325 -4.23 -4.96 5.62
C ARG A 325 -5.60 -4.50 5.15
N ALA A 326 -6.67 -4.84 5.85
CA ALA A 326 -8.02 -4.40 5.55
C ALA A 326 -8.15 -2.87 5.61
N HIS A 327 -7.53 -2.23 6.60
CA HIS A 327 -7.47 -0.76 6.71
C HIS A 327 -6.77 -0.13 5.50
N ARG A 328 -5.61 -0.67 5.08
CA ARG A 328 -4.89 -0.20 3.88
C ARG A 328 -5.72 -0.38 2.61
N LEU A 329 -6.52 -1.44 2.50
CA LEU A 329 -7.47 -1.67 1.41
C LEU A 329 -8.78 -0.87 1.57
N ARG A 330 -8.88 -0.01 2.59
CA ARG A 330 -10.07 0.81 2.90
C ARG A 330 -11.34 -0.01 3.09
N LEU A 331 -11.20 -1.22 3.64
CA LEU A 331 -12.30 -2.13 3.89
C LEU A 331 -12.91 -1.87 5.28
N SER A 332 -14.23 -1.91 5.34
CA SER A 332 -14.98 -2.05 6.59
C SER A 332 -14.91 -3.49 7.11
N ALA A 333 -15.28 -3.71 8.38
CA ALA A 333 -15.34 -5.05 8.93
C ALA A 333 -16.26 -6.00 8.14
N PRO A 334 -17.48 -5.62 7.69
CA PRO A 334 -18.31 -6.49 6.86
C PRO A 334 -17.70 -6.85 5.50
N GLU A 335 -17.05 -5.90 4.83
CA GLU A 335 -16.38 -6.14 3.54
C GLU A 335 -15.17 -7.09 3.72
N MET A 336 -14.38 -6.87 4.76
CA MET A 336 -13.28 -7.77 5.13
C MET A 336 -13.79 -9.19 5.41
N THR A 337 -14.85 -9.33 6.21
CA THR A 337 -15.44 -10.63 6.53
C THR A 337 -15.91 -11.35 5.27
N ALA A 338 -16.68 -10.67 4.39
CA ALA A 338 -17.15 -11.26 3.14
C ALA A 338 -15.98 -11.72 2.26
N LEU A 339 -14.96 -10.87 2.09
CA LEU A 339 -13.77 -11.20 1.30
C LEU A 339 -13.01 -12.40 1.87
N VAL A 340 -12.73 -12.46 3.17
CA VAL A 340 -12.03 -13.63 3.74
C VAL A 340 -12.82 -14.91 3.49
N GLY A 341 -14.12 -14.93 3.79
CA GLY A 341 -14.93 -16.13 3.60
C GLY A 341 -14.98 -16.59 2.14
N GLY A 342 -15.15 -15.66 1.20
CA GLY A 342 -15.19 -15.97 -0.22
C GLY A 342 -13.85 -16.40 -0.78
N LEU A 343 -12.77 -15.69 -0.47
CA LEU A 343 -11.43 -16.02 -0.98
C LEU A 343 -10.93 -17.38 -0.47
N ARG A 344 -11.33 -17.79 0.74
CA ARG A 344 -11.07 -19.13 1.25
C ARG A 344 -11.74 -20.23 0.43
N VAL A 345 -13.04 -20.11 0.14
CA VAL A 345 -13.75 -21.13 -0.66
C VAL A 345 -13.35 -21.11 -2.13
N LEU A 346 -12.90 -19.96 -2.66
CA LEU A 346 -12.32 -19.85 -3.99
C LEU A 346 -10.92 -20.46 -4.10
N GLY A 347 -10.25 -20.71 -2.96
CA GLY A 347 -9.02 -21.49 -2.90
C GLY A 347 -7.75 -20.71 -3.21
N ILE A 348 -7.74 -19.38 -3.04
CA ILE A 348 -6.60 -18.52 -3.44
C ILE A 348 -5.49 -18.43 -2.38
N ASN A 349 -5.45 -19.35 -1.42
CA ASN A 349 -4.43 -19.32 -0.38
C ASN A 349 -3.04 -19.54 -0.98
N THR A 350 -2.06 -18.75 -0.56
CA THR A 350 -0.69 -18.85 -1.06
C THR A 350 -0.14 -20.26 -0.86
N GLY A 351 0.55 -20.79 -1.88
CA GLY A 351 1.11 -22.13 -1.87
C GLY A 351 0.05 -23.25 -1.81
N ASN A 352 -1.18 -22.97 -2.27
CA ASN A 352 -2.30 -23.91 -2.28
C ASN A 352 -2.63 -24.50 -0.89
N SER A 353 -2.49 -23.68 0.17
CA SER A 353 -2.73 -24.10 1.56
C SER A 353 -4.22 -24.42 1.84
N ASP A 354 -4.47 -25.50 2.60
CA ASP A 354 -5.79 -25.94 3.06
C ASP A 354 -6.34 -25.13 4.26
N LEU A 355 -5.56 -24.20 4.81
CA LEU A 355 -5.94 -23.45 6.01
C LEU A 355 -7.16 -22.55 5.77
N GLY A 356 -8.22 -22.78 6.53
CA GLY A 356 -9.46 -22.00 6.45
C GLY A 356 -10.31 -22.32 5.22
N VAL A 357 -9.93 -23.30 4.39
CA VAL A 357 -10.75 -23.77 3.26
C VAL A 357 -11.85 -24.68 3.81
N LEU A 358 -12.82 -24.08 4.50
CA LEU A 358 -13.91 -24.79 5.16
C LEU A 358 -15.04 -25.01 4.15
N THR A 359 -14.80 -25.85 3.15
CA THR A 359 -15.80 -26.29 2.16
C THR A 359 -15.39 -27.62 1.56
N GLN A 360 -16.39 -28.39 1.12
CA GLN A 360 -16.17 -29.60 0.30
C GLN A 360 -16.29 -29.32 -1.21
N LYS A 361 -16.57 -28.07 -1.59
CA LYS A 361 -16.67 -27.62 -2.98
C LYS A 361 -15.77 -26.41 -3.23
N PRO A 362 -14.43 -26.59 -3.16
CA PRO A 362 -13.51 -25.51 -3.52
C PRO A 362 -13.83 -24.95 -4.91
N GLN A 363 -13.52 -23.66 -5.11
CA GLN A 363 -13.80 -22.89 -6.33
C GLN A 363 -15.28 -22.62 -6.61
N VAL A 364 -16.16 -22.89 -5.65
CA VAL A 364 -17.58 -22.51 -5.70
C VAL A 364 -17.83 -21.43 -4.66
N LEU A 365 -18.39 -20.28 -5.07
CA LEU A 365 -18.65 -19.18 -4.14
C LEU A 365 -19.91 -19.49 -3.31
N THR A 366 -19.68 -19.91 -2.07
CA THR A 366 -20.71 -20.25 -1.08
C THR A 366 -20.36 -19.64 0.27
N ASN A 367 -21.34 -19.56 1.16
CA ASN A 367 -21.13 -19.15 2.55
C ASN A 367 -20.59 -20.28 3.45
N ASP A 368 -20.10 -21.39 2.88
CA ASP A 368 -19.64 -22.58 3.60
C ASP A 368 -18.59 -22.25 4.66
N PHE A 369 -17.70 -21.29 4.39
CA PHE A 369 -16.71 -20.81 5.37
C PHE A 369 -17.36 -20.47 6.71
N PHE A 370 -18.43 -19.67 6.69
CA PHE A 370 -19.09 -19.22 7.93
C PHE A 370 -19.94 -20.33 8.55
N VAL A 371 -20.65 -21.10 7.72
CA VAL A 371 -21.48 -22.24 8.19
C VAL A 371 -20.62 -23.24 8.95
N HIS A 372 -19.47 -23.62 8.41
CA HIS A 372 -18.58 -24.59 9.05
C HIS A 372 -17.73 -24.00 10.17
N LEU A 373 -17.36 -22.72 10.12
CA LEU A 373 -16.68 -22.04 11.23
C LEU A 373 -17.56 -21.98 12.48
N LEU A 374 -18.86 -21.74 12.30
CA LEU A 374 -19.82 -21.56 13.39
C LEU A 374 -20.56 -22.85 13.79
N ASP A 375 -20.26 -23.98 13.15
CA ASP A 375 -20.83 -25.28 13.51
C ASP A 375 -20.38 -25.70 14.91
N SER A 376 -21.33 -25.72 15.84
CA SER A 376 -21.14 -26.14 17.22
C SER A 376 -20.63 -27.58 17.38
N ASN A 377 -20.80 -28.43 16.36
CA ASN A 377 -20.27 -29.80 16.35
C ASN A 377 -18.77 -29.85 16.08
N ILE A 378 -18.14 -28.73 15.70
CA ILE A 378 -16.69 -28.63 15.53
C ILE A 378 -16.05 -28.08 16.82
N GLU A 379 -15.06 -28.79 17.32
CA GLU A 379 -14.19 -28.36 18.41
C GLU A 379 -12.82 -27.98 17.86
N TRP A 380 -12.45 -26.71 17.99
CA TRP A 380 -11.15 -26.18 17.56
C TRP A 380 -10.09 -26.31 18.65
N LYS A 381 -8.92 -26.85 18.30
CA LYS A 381 -7.77 -27.00 19.20
C LYS A 381 -6.50 -26.48 18.52
N PRO A 382 -5.56 -25.85 19.23
CA PRO A 382 -4.24 -25.58 18.67
C PRO A 382 -3.57 -26.89 18.21
N SER A 383 -2.98 -26.89 17.02
CA SER A 383 -2.26 -28.05 16.51
C SER A 383 -0.99 -28.29 17.34
N LYS A 384 -0.70 -29.56 17.62
CA LYS A 384 0.56 -29.95 18.27
C LYS A 384 1.77 -29.88 17.32
N ALA A 385 1.53 -29.94 16.02
CA ALA A 385 2.58 -29.95 15.00
C ALA A 385 3.00 -28.55 14.55
N ASN A 386 2.09 -27.57 14.61
CA ASN A 386 2.35 -26.21 14.19
C ASN A 386 1.59 -25.20 15.07
N VAL A 387 2.32 -24.36 15.79
CA VAL A 387 1.77 -23.38 16.75
C VAL A 387 0.87 -22.33 16.10
N ASN A 388 0.96 -22.12 14.78
CA ASN A 388 0.14 -21.16 14.05
C ASN A 388 -1.10 -21.79 13.40
N VAL A 389 -1.31 -23.10 13.60
CA VAL A 389 -2.43 -23.84 13.03
C VAL A 389 -3.34 -24.34 14.14
N TYR A 390 -4.63 -24.33 13.86
CA TYR A 390 -5.68 -24.91 14.68
C TYR A 390 -6.36 -26.01 13.89
N GLU A 391 -6.72 -27.08 14.58
CA GLU A 391 -7.37 -28.28 14.05
C GLU A 391 -8.81 -28.34 14.57
N GLY A 392 -9.77 -28.45 13.66
CA GLY A 392 -11.19 -28.56 13.94
C GLY A 392 -11.63 -30.01 13.89
N TYR A 393 -12.09 -30.54 15.03
CA TYR A 393 -12.52 -31.93 15.18
C TYR A 393 -14.03 -32.04 15.36
N ASP A 394 -14.62 -33.07 14.76
CA ASP A 394 -16.00 -33.45 15.03
C ASP A 394 -16.14 -33.92 16.49
N ARG A 395 -16.99 -33.25 17.28
CA ARG A 395 -17.16 -33.51 18.72
C ARG A 395 -17.64 -34.91 19.06
N LYS A 396 -18.40 -35.56 18.16
CA LYS A 396 -18.99 -36.88 18.42
C LYS A 396 -18.01 -38.00 18.08
N THR A 397 -17.31 -37.86 16.96
CA THR A 397 -16.45 -38.91 16.40
C THR A 397 -14.98 -38.72 16.70
N GLY A 398 -14.55 -37.49 17.03
CA GLY A 398 -13.15 -37.12 17.16
C GLY A 398 -12.40 -37.02 15.83
N ALA A 399 -13.10 -37.11 14.69
CA ALA A 399 -12.48 -37.04 13.37
C ALA A 399 -12.02 -35.61 13.04
N LEU A 400 -10.80 -35.46 12.51
CA LEU A 400 -10.32 -34.18 11.99
C LEU A 400 -11.16 -33.79 10.76
N ARG A 401 -11.73 -32.59 10.78
CA ARG A 401 -12.55 -32.05 9.68
C ARG A 401 -11.85 -30.93 8.94
N TRP A 402 -11.23 -30.02 9.68
CA TRP A 402 -10.74 -28.77 9.14
C TRP A 402 -9.43 -28.33 9.80
N LYS A 403 -8.72 -27.44 9.12
CA LYS A 403 -7.62 -26.67 9.69
C LYS A 403 -7.85 -25.19 9.44
N GLY A 404 -7.32 -24.34 10.32
CA GLY A 404 -7.38 -22.89 10.16
C GLY A 404 -6.23 -22.21 10.89
N SER A 405 -5.92 -20.99 10.50
CA SER A 405 -5.00 -20.09 11.19
C SER A 405 -5.77 -19.15 12.12
N ARG A 406 -5.04 -18.26 12.80
CA ARG A 406 -5.68 -17.20 13.60
C ARG A 406 -6.51 -16.26 12.73
N THR A 407 -6.10 -16.03 11.48
CA THR A 407 -6.83 -15.19 10.53
C THR A 407 -8.18 -15.79 10.12
N ASP A 408 -8.36 -17.10 10.28
CA ASP A 408 -9.64 -17.78 10.05
C ASP A 408 -10.50 -17.77 11.31
N LEU A 409 -9.93 -18.18 12.44
CA LEU A 409 -10.69 -18.37 13.67
C LEU A 409 -11.09 -17.08 14.38
N ILE A 410 -10.45 -15.94 14.06
CA ILE A 410 -10.84 -14.65 14.62
C ILE A 410 -12.30 -14.31 14.32
N PHE A 411 -12.83 -14.76 13.18
CA PHE A 411 -14.23 -14.58 12.76
C PHE A 411 -15.21 -15.42 13.58
N GLY A 412 -14.75 -16.46 14.29
CA GLY A 412 -15.56 -17.23 15.24
C GLY A 412 -15.40 -16.78 16.70
N SER A 413 -14.42 -15.91 16.98
CA SER A 413 -13.95 -15.57 18.33
C SER A 413 -14.20 -14.12 18.74
N ASN A 414 -13.81 -13.15 17.90
CA ASN A 414 -14.07 -11.73 18.19
C ASN A 414 -15.58 -11.48 18.13
N SER A 415 -16.16 -10.88 19.18
CA SER A 415 -17.62 -10.74 19.30
C SER A 415 -18.27 -9.96 18.14
N GLN A 416 -17.59 -8.94 17.61
CA GLN A 416 -18.12 -8.14 16.50
C GLN A 416 -17.97 -8.87 15.16
N LEU A 417 -16.80 -9.48 14.89
CA LEU A 417 -16.61 -10.25 13.65
C LEU A 417 -17.50 -11.49 13.62
N ARG A 418 -17.69 -12.15 14.77
CA ARG A 418 -18.62 -13.26 14.93
C ARG A 418 -20.05 -12.86 14.61
N ALA A 419 -20.53 -11.72 15.10
CA ALA A 419 -21.87 -11.24 14.78
C ALA A 419 -22.07 -11.02 13.26
N ILE A 420 -21.03 -10.57 12.54
CA ILE A 420 -21.06 -10.46 11.08
C ILE A 420 -21.05 -11.85 10.43
N SER A 421 -20.22 -12.77 10.93
CA SER A 421 -20.18 -14.15 10.43
C SER A 421 -21.51 -14.89 10.62
N GLU A 422 -22.23 -14.64 11.72
CA GLU A 422 -23.56 -15.20 11.98
C GLU A 422 -24.58 -14.73 10.92
N VAL A 423 -24.49 -13.48 10.46
CA VAL A 423 -25.30 -13.00 9.33
C VAL A 423 -25.00 -13.82 8.07
N TYR A 424 -23.73 -14.01 7.72
CA TYR A 424 -23.39 -14.77 6.50
C TYR A 424 -23.60 -16.28 6.62
N ALA A 425 -23.61 -16.85 7.83
CA ALA A 425 -23.88 -18.27 8.07
C ALA A 425 -25.38 -18.62 8.05
N SER A 426 -26.27 -17.62 8.06
CA SER A 426 -27.72 -17.85 8.11
C SER A 426 -28.24 -18.52 6.84
N ASP A 427 -29.31 -19.31 6.96
CA ASP A 427 -29.88 -20.10 5.85
C ASP A 427 -30.35 -19.23 4.66
N ASP A 428 -30.77 -17.99 4.95
CA ASP A 428 -31.24 -16.99 3.99
C ASP A 428 -30.12 -16.11 3.41
N ALA A 429 -28.86 -16.32 3.82
CA ALA A 429 -27.77 -15.41 3.52
C ALA A 429 -26.99 -15.72 2.24
N LYS A 430 -27.29 -16.82 1.53
CA LYS A 430 -26.52 -17.25 0.34
C LYS A 430 -26.39 -16.17 -0.72
N THR A 431 -27.52 -15.58 -1.14
CA THR A 431 -27.53 -14.51 -2.14
C THR A 431 -26.90 -13.23 -1.61
N LYS A 432 -27.17 -12.88 -0.34
CA LYS A 432 -26.58 -11.71 0.32
C LYS A 432 -25.06 -11.81 0.37
N PHE A 433 -24.53 -12.96 0.77
CA PHE A 433 -23.09 -13.21 0.83
C PHE A 433 -22.44 -13.05 -0.55
N ALA A 434 -23.02 -13.65 -1.60
CA ALA A 434 -22.48 -13.51 -2.96
C ALA A 434 -22.48 -12.04 -3.43
N GLN A 435 -23.56 -11.29 -3.15
CA GLN A 435 -23.66 -9.87 -3.48
C GLN A 435 -22.62 -9.02 -2.73
N ASP A 436 -22.51 -9.21 -1.42
CA ASP A 436 -21.56 -8.46 -0.58
C ASP A 436 -20.10 -8.81 -0.92
N PHE A 437 -19.83 -10.08 -1.25
CA PHE A 437 -18.53 -10.51 -1.76
C PHE A 437 -18.18 -9.82 -3.08
N VAL A 438 -19.10 -9.83 -4.07
CA VAL A 438 -18.89 -9.18 -5.37
C VAL A 438 -18.70 -7.67 -5.22
N ALA A 439 -19.47 -7.03 -4.34
CA ALA A 439 -19.32 -5.60 -4.06
C ALA A 439 -17.94 -5.27 -3.48
N ALA A 440 -17.50 -6.03 -2.46
CA ALA A 440 -16.20 -5.86 -1.85
C ALA A 440 -15.04 -6.21 -2.82
N TRP A 441 -15.20 -7.24 -3.64
CA TRP A 441 -14.27 -7.61 -4.71
C TRP A 441 -14.08 -6.46 -5.70
N ASN A 442 -15.19 -5.96 -6.27
CA ASN A 442 -15.16 -4.86 -7.22
C ASN A 442 -14.54 -3.60 -6.61
N LYS A 443 -14.84 -3.30 -5.34
CA LYS A 443 -14.21 -2.20 -4.61
C LYS A 443 -12.68 -2.33 -4.63
N VAL A 444 -12.13 -3.49 -4.27
CA VAL A 444 -10.67 -3.73 -4.27
C VAL A 444 -10.08 -3.58 -5.67
N MET A 445 -10.74 -4.16 -6.69
CA MET A 445 -10.29 -4.04 -8.09
C MET A 445 -10.24 -2.59 -8.58
N MET A 446 -11.01 -1.68 -7.97
CA MET A 446 -11.15 -0.28 -8.40
C MET A 446 -10.40 0.74 -7.53
N LEU A 447 -9.67 0.31 -6.49
CA LEU A 447 -9.02 1.21 -5.52
C LEU A 447 -8.02 2.20 -6.15
N ASP A 448 -7.37 1.83 -7.25
CA ASP A 448 -6.40 2.65 -7.99
C ASP A 448 -7.00 3.37 -9.22
N ARG A 449 -8.33 3.42 -9.33
CA ARG A 449 -9.07 4.09 -10.42
C ARG A 449 -9.88 5.32 -9.93
N PRO A 450 -9.25 6.32 -9.30
CA PRO A 450 -9.96 7.48 -8.72
C PRO A 450 -10.71 8.32 -9.77
N GLN A 451 -10.25 8.30 -11.03
CA GLN A 451 -10.87 8.98 -12.17
C GLN A 451 -12.24 8.38 -12.56
N VAL A 452 -12.46 7.10 -12.24
CA VAL A 452 -13.70 6.35 -12.57
C VAL A 452 -14.64 6.30 -11.36
N ALA A 453 -14.08 6.22 -10.14
CA ALA A 453 -14.84 6.11 -8.89
C ALA A 453 -15.66 7.36 -8.50
N SER A 454 -15.51 8.49 -9.21
CA SER A 454 -16.39 9.67 -9.04
C SER A 454 -17.65 9.63 -9.91
N LYS A 455 -17.78 8.62 -10.79
CA LYS A 455 -18.89 8.44 -11.75
C LYS A 455 -19.70 7.16 -11.51
N LEU A 456 -19.31 6.35 -10.52
CA LEU A 456 -20.01 5.17 -10.01
C LEU A 456 -20.44 5.47 -8.58
#